data_AF-A0A5C5RL37-F1
#
_entry.id   AF-A0A5C5RL37-F1
#
_cell.length_a   1.000
_cell.length_b   1.000
_cell.length_c   1.000
_cell.angle_alpha   90.00
_cell.angle_beta   90.00
_cell.angle_gamma   90.00
#
_symmetry.space_group_name_H-M   'P 1'
#
loop_
_entity.id
_entity.type
_entity.pdbx_description
1 polymer ?
#
loop_
_entity_poly.entity_id
_entity_poly.type
_entity_poly.pdbx_seq_one_letter_code
_entity_poly.pdbx_strand_id
1 'polypeptide(L)' 'MSNTERSAYVTVPTGWPDELVLEYAEHVLRDRGSVAGGDAVSMRVTDSCANADHTTTWRVRYSMSATRAVRAEFRPLSLR' A
#
# COMPACT_ATOMS: atom_id res chain seq x y z
N MET A 1 -5.35 -11.67 13.82
CA MET A 1 -4.57 -11.57 12.58
C MET A 1 -3.38 -10.68 12.89
N SER A 2 -2.17 -11.20 12.80
CA SER A 2 -0.96 -10.42 13.12
C SER A 2 -0.76 -9.35 12.05
N ASN A 3 -0.86 -8.07 12.40
CA ASN A 3 -0.46 -6.97 11.53
C ASN A 3 1.05 -7.07 11.30
N THR A 4 1.47 -7.79 10.26
CA THR A 4 2.87 -7.83 9.86
C THR A 4 3.23 -6.46 9.28
N GLU A 5 3.95 -5.66 10.06
CA GLU A 5 4.56 -4.43 9.55
C GLU A 5 5.67 -4.77 8.55
N ARG A 6 5.62 -4.14 7.38
CA ARG A 6 6.61 -4.26 6.31
C ARG A 6 7.23 -2.90 6.00
N SER A 7 8.33 -2.90 5.27
CA SER A 7 8.96 -1.68 4.75
C SER A 7 9.07 -1.76 3.23
N ALA A 8 8.91 -0.63 2.57
CA ALA A 8 9.20 -0.43 1.15
C ALA A 8 10.05 0.82 0.97
N TYR A 9 10.79 0.88 -0.14
CA TYR A 9 11.52 2.06 -0.56
C TYR A 9 10.93 2.56 -1.87
N VAL A 10 10.66 3.85 -1.95
CA VAL A 10 10.20 4.52 -3.17
C VAL A 10 11.10 5.69 -3.47
N THR A 11 11.45 5.87 -4.74
CA THR A 11 12.23 7.01 -5.21
C THR A 11 11.32 7.88 -6.06
N VAL A 12 11.22 9.15 -5.68
CA VAL A 12 10.36 10.16 -6.32
C VAL A 12 11.12 11.46 -6.52
N PRO A 13 10.65 12.38 -7.37
CA PRO A 13 11.24 13.72 -7.47
C PRO A 13 11.33 14.42 -6.10
N THR A 14 12.43 15.13 -5.87
CA THR A 14 12.61 15.92 -4.64
C THR A 14 11.54 17.01 -4.54
N GLY A 15 11.05 17.25 -3.32
CA GLY A 15 10.05 18.28 -3.03
C GLY A 15 8.60 17.77 -3.01
N TRP A 16 8.38 16.48 -3.25
CA TRP A 16 7.08 15.87 -3.01
C TRP A 16 6.72 15.90 -1.52
N PRO A 17 5.49 16.31 -1.16
CA PRO A 17 5.02 16.23 0.21
C PRO A 17 4.75 14.77 0.60
N ASP A 18 4.87 14.45 1.88
CA ASP A 18 4.68 13.09 2.44
C ASP A 18 3.38 12.43 1.97
N GLU A 19 2.27 13.16 1.90
CA GLU A 19 0.98 12.65 1.44
C GLU A 19 1.05 12.08 0.02
N LEU A 20 1.71 12.79 -0.90
CA LEU A 20 1.87 12.36 -2.28
C LEU A 20 2.85 11.18 -2.40
N VAL A 21 3.88 11.15 -1.55
CA VAL A 21 4.80 10.00 -1.45
C VAL A 21 4.05 8.75 -1.02
N LEU A 22 3.15 8.86 -0.04
CA LEU A 22 2.35 7.75 0.47
C LEU A 22 1.35 7.25 -0.58
N GLU A 23 0.64 8.14 -1.27
CA GLU A 23 -0.27 7.79 -2.36
C GLU A 23 0.46 7.04 -3.48
N TYR A 24 1.62 7.55 -3.90
CA TYR A 24 2.44 6.90 -4.91
C TYR A 24 2.97 5.54 -4.44
N ALA A 25 3.42 5.44 -3.19
CA ALA A 25 3.88 4.17 -2.62
C ALA A 25 2.75 3.13 -2.58
N GLU A 26 1.54 3.53 -2.22
CA GLU A 26 0.36 2.65 -2.24
C GLU A 26 0.04 2.17 -3.66
N HIS A 27 0.08 3.08 -4.63
CA HIS A 27 -0.09 2.75 -6.05
C HIS A 27 0.94 1.71 -6.53
N VAL A 28 2.23 1.95 -6.28
CA VAL A 28 3.31 1.02 -6.67
C VAL A 28 3.15 -0.34 -5.99
N LEU A 29 2.76 -0.38 -4.71
CA LEU A 29 2.54 -1.65 -4.00
C LEU A 29 1.38 -2.46 -4.58
N ARG A 30 0.30 -1.78 -5.01
CA ARG A 30 -0.83 -2.44 -5.68
C ARG A 30 -0.48 -2.92 -7.08
N ASP A 31 0.19 -2.08 -7.86
CA ASP A 31 0.62 -2.41 -9.23
C ASP A 31 1.53 -3.65 -9.24
N ARG A 32 2.44 -3.76 -8.27
CA ARG A 32 3.31 -4.93 -8.09
C ARG A 32 2.62 -6.16 -7.51
N GLY A 33 1.32 -6.09 -7.19
CA GLY A 33 0.58 -7.17 -6.55
C GLY A 33 1.00 -7.47 -5.11
N SER A 34 1.72 -6.55 -4.45
CA SER A 34 2.11 -6.70 -3.03
C SER A 34 0.94 -6.45 -2.08
N VAL A 35 -0.06 -5.69 -2.55
CA VAL A 35 -1.33 -5.39 -1.88
C VAL A 35 -2.44 -5.78 -2.85
N ALA A 36 -3.39 -6.63 -2.42
CA ALA A 36 -4.51 -6.99 -3.27
C ALA A 36 -5.51 -5.83 -3.41
N GLY A 37 -6.20 -5.76 -4.56
CA GLY A 37 -7.31 -4.82 -4.75
C GLY A 37 -8.43 -5.11 -3.74
N GLY A 38 -8.62 -4.21 -2.79
CA GLY A 38 -9.60 -4.34 -1.70
C GLY A 38 -9.00 -4.49 -0.30
N ASP A 39 -7.70 -4.75 -0.19
CA ASP A 39 -7.01 -4.72 1.11
C ASP A 39 -6.83 -3.27 1.59
N ALA A 40 -7.14 -3.04 2.86
CA ALA A 40 -6.86 -1.77 3.51
C ALA A 40 -5.38 -1.72 3.90
N VAL A 41 -4.72 -0.62 3.53
CA VAL A 41 -3.30 -0.39 3.83
C VAL A 41 -3.19 0.84 4.72
N SER A 42 -2.46 0.69 5.82
CA SER A 42 -2.02 1.81 6.64
C SER A 42 -0.53 2.03 6.39
N MET A 43 -0.15 3.26 6.00
CA MET A 43 1.20 3.61 5.57
C MET A 43 1.69 4.84 6.33
N ARG A 44 2.99 4.89 6.60
CA ARG A 44 3.68 6.09 7.10
C ARG A 44 5.11 6.17 6.58
N VAL A 45 5.57 7.38 6.34
CA VAL A 45 6.98 7.66 6.11
C VAL A 45 7.76 7.43 7.41
N THR A 46 8.97 6.90 7.29
CA THR A 46 9.88 6.74 8.43
C THR A 46 11.25 7.37 8.25
N ASP A 47 11.68 7.51 7.00
CA ASP A 47 12.97 8.08 6.68
C ASP A 47 12.98 8.55 5.21
N SER A 48 13.89 9.47 4.88
CA SER A 48 14.09 9.98 3.53
C SER A 48 15.55 10.34 3.30
N CYS A 49 16.09 9.99 2.14
CA CYS A 49 17.44 10.34 1.73
C CYS A 49 17.40 11.03 0.36
N ALA A 50 17.94 12.25 0.29
CA ALA A 50 18.05 12.98 -0.96
C ALA A 50 19.23 12.45 -1.80
N ASN A 51 18.99 12.28 -3.09
CA ASN A 51 19.99 11.83 -4.05
C ASN A 51 20.54 13.04 -4.85
N ALA A 52 21.65 12.84 -5.55
CA ALA A 52 22.28 13.90 -6.35
C ALA A 52 21.52 14.24 -7.65
N ASP A 53 20.55 13.43 -8.05
CA ASP A 53 19.83 13.50 -9.34
C ASP A 53 18.43 14.15 -9.22
N HIS A 54 18.24 15.05 -8.24
CA HIS A 54 16.95 15.69 -7.93
C HIS A 54 15.83 14.70 -7.56
N THR A 55 16.21 13.53 -7.03
CA THR A 55 15.27 12.57 -6.46
C THR A 55 15.49 12.39 -4.97
N THR A 56 14.47 11.88 -4.29
CA THR A 56 14.53 11.52 -2.87
C THR A 56 14.00 10.10 -2.73
N THR A 57 14.78 9.25 -2.06
CA THR A 57 14.38 7.89 -1.70
C THR A 57 13.75 7.89 -0.32
N TRP A 58 12.50 7.49 -0.22
CA TRP A 58 11.71 7.45 1.01
C TRP A 58 11.53 6.02 1.48
N ARG A 59 11.71 5.80 2.79
CA ARG A 59 11.37 4.54 3.45
C ARG A 59 9.98 4.62 4.03
N VAL A 60 9.09 3.79 3.51
CA VAL A 60 7.69 3.71 3.93
C VAL A 60 7.45 2.44 4.72
N ARG A 61 6.90 2.56 5.92
CA ARG A 61 6.37 1.40 6.67
C ARG A 61 4.90 1.25 6.39
N TYR A 62 4.47 0.03 6.13
CA TYR A 62 3.09 -0.28 5.84
C TYR A 62 2.62 -1.55 6.54
N SER A 63 1.32 -1.59 6.84
CA SER A 63 0.62 -2.78 7.31
C SER A 63 -0.64 -2.96 6.48
N MET A 64 -1.04 -4.21 6.28
CA MET A 64 -2.21 -4.57 5.50
C MET A 64 -3.19 -5.29 6.41
N SER A 65 -4.44 -4.86 6.40
CA SER A 65 -5.54 -5.64 6.95
C SER A 65 -6.32 -6.22 5.79
N ALA A 66 -6.38 -7.55 5.75
CA ALA A 66 -7.21 -8.26 4.78
C ALA A 66 -8.66 -7.85 5.03
N THR A 67 -9.21 -7.05 4.12
CA THR A 67 -10.65 -6.82 4.12
C THR A 67 -11.24 -8.12 3.64
N ARG A 68 -11.71 -8.95 4.57
CA ARG A 68 -12.47 -10.15 4.22
C ARG A 68 -13.73 -9.65 3.54
N ALA A 69 -13.67 -9.43 2.22
CA ALA A 69 -14.85 -9.27 1.41
C ALA A 69 -15.69 -10.49 1.73
N VAL A 70 -16.75 -10.27 2.49
CA VAL A 70 -17.82 -11.23 2.68
C VAL A 70 -18.33 -11.44 1.27
N ARG A 71 -17.77 -12.42 0.55
CA ARG A 71 -18.44 -13.05 -0.57
C ARG A 71 -19.70 -13.58 0.06
N ALA A 72 -20.79 -12.82 -0.03
CA ALA A 72 -22.11 -13.37 0.16
C ALA A 72 -22.16 -14.55 -0.79
N GLU A 73 -22.10 -15.77 -0.24
CA GLU A 73 -22.33 -16.98 -1.01
C GLU A 73 -23.70 -16.80 -1.64
N PHE A 74 -23.73 -16.45 -2.93
CA PHE A 74 -24.96 -16.44 -3.68
C PHE A 74 -25.38 -17.91 -3.80
N ARG A 75 -26.12 -18.40 -2.81
CA ARG A 75 -26.80 -19.68 -2.89
C ARG A 75 -28.04 -19.44 -3.75
N PRO A 76 -28.08 -19.89 -5.01
CA PRO A 76 -29.34 -19.89 -5.73
C PRO A 76 -30.31 -20.75 -4.90
N LEU A 77 -31.45 -20.16 -4.51
CA LEU A 77 -32.53 -20.90 -3.90
C LEU A 77 -32.98 -21.92 -4.96
N SER A 78 -32.60 -23.19 -4.76
CA SER A 78 -33.10 -24.30 -5.55
C SER A 78 -34.63 -24.27 -5.47
N LEU A 79 -35.28 -23.90 -6.56
CA LEU A 79 -36.73 -24.01 -6.71
C LEU A 79 -37.06 -25.51 -6.78
N ARG A 80 -37.79 -25.96 -5.76
CA ARG A 80 -38.49 -27.25 -5.73
C ARG A 80 -39.65 -27.25 -6.71
#